data_AF-A0A968ZVR2-F1
#
_entry.id   AF-A0A968ZVR2-F1
#
_cell.length_a   1.000
_cell.length_b   1.000
_cell.length_c   1.000
_cell.angle_alpha   90.00
_cell.angle_beta   90.00
_cell.angle_gamma   90.00
#
_symmetry.space_group_name_H-M   'P 1'
#
loop_
_entity.id
_entity.type
_entity.pdbx_description
1 polymer ?
#
loop_
_entity_poly.entity_id
_entity_poly.type
_entity_poly.pdbx_seq_one_letter_code
_entity_poly.pdbx_strand_id
1 'polypeptide(L)'
;MFGKLFFSSETPVPYQAKLQPLDFPDAVPLDSFTLLGGSAIAGDKTPVVGSQKRLINGHVYKYEKDGRSLTIQMYYMFDTSGNVIGFLDSHTDIPEAAIGPSLRIERYRQAVGYYLLFPYQGRDYLASCINPRGETTVTLPQFRDNRYRYDIWSPRLLRWLFTAENIRDFRCLWVLISAVAEKPHSASSYAGLEQIWFDWQAQWQARFSHL
;
A
#
# COMPACT_ATOMS: atom_id res chain seq x y z
N MET A 1 50.76 11.04 -28.17
CA MET A 1 50.19 11.61 -26.93
C MET A 1 48.75 11.13 -26.84
N PHE A 2 48.48 10.07 -26.08
CA PHE A 2 47.12 9.54 -25.87
C PHE A 2 46.62 10.00 -24.50
N GLY A 3 45.63 10.89 -24.48
CA GLY A 3 44.95 11.30 -23.26
C GLY A 3 43.96 10.22 -22.82
N LYS A 4 44.26 9.53 -21.72
CA LYS A 4 43.30 8.67 -21.02
C LYS A 4 42.29 9.58 -20.31
N LEU A 5 41.04 9.57 -20.79
CA LEU A 5 39.90 10.07 -20.03
C LEU A 5 39.62 9.06 -18.91
N PHE A 6 39.81 9.51 -17.67
CA PHE A 6 39.42 8.76 -16.49
C PHE A 6 37.88 8.78 -16.40
N PHE A 7 37.26 7.61 -16.48
CA PHE A 7 35.87 7.42 -16.07
C PHE A 7 35.79 7.72 -14.57
N SER A 8 35.10 8.79 -14.21
CA SER A 8 34.76 9.08 -12.83
C SER A 8 33.91 7.94 -12.28
N SER A 9 34.37 7.32 -11.20
CA SER A 9 33.60 6.35 -10.42
C SER A 9 32.25 6.97 -10.06
N GLU A 10 31.16 6.30 -10.45
CA GLU A 10 29.80 6.66 -10.07
C GLU A 10 29.72 6.65 -8.54
N THR A 11 29.67 7.84 -7.94
CA THR A 11 29.30 7.99 -6.53
C THR A 11 27.85 7.51 -6.38
N PRO A 12 27.56 6.53 -5.51
CA PRO A 12 26.19 6.10 -5.30
C PRO A 12 25.36 7.29 -4.81
N VAL A 13 24.21 7.50 -5.46
CA VAL A 13 23.27 8.58 -5.15
C VAL A 13 22.89 8.47 -3.66
N PRO A 14 22.99 9.55 -2.85
CA PRO A 14 22.72 9.53 -1.40
C PRO A 14 21.30 9.10 -1.01
N TYR A 15 20.38 8.97 -1.98
CA TYR A 15 18.99 8.57 -1.79
C TYR A 15 18.79 7.09 -1.37
N GLN A 16 19.82 6.25 -1.48
CA GLN A 16 19.81 4.92 -0.85
C GLN A 16 19.94 4.97 0.68
N ALA A 17 19.88 6.15 1.31
CA ALA A 17 19.77 6.34 2.75
C ALA A 17 18.74 5.36 3.34
N LYS A 18 19.29 4.28 3.91
CA LYS A 18 18.70 3.18 4.66
C LYS A 18 17.18 3.24 4.79
N LEU A 19 16.46 2.63 3.85
CA LEU A 19 15.02 2.37 3.98
C LEU A 19 14.78 1.61 5.29
N GLN A 20 14.17 2.29 6.25
CA GLN A 20 13.83 1.67 7.53
C GLN A 20 12.53 0.89 7.37
N PRO A 21 12.43 -0.32 7.95
CA PRO A 21 11.16 -1.01 8.10
C PRO A 21 10.14 -0.13 8.79
N LEU A 22 8.87 -0.25 8.38
CA LEU A 22 7.78 0.37 9.11
C LEU A 22 7.52 -0.41 10.40
N ASP A 23 7.38 0.28 11.53
CA ASP A 23 6.98 -0.36 12.77
C ASP A 23 5.47 -0.66 12.75
N PHE A 24 5.13 -1.93 12.53
CA PHE A 24 3.75 -2.40 12.59
C PHE A 24 3.44 -2.79 14.03
N PRO A 25 2.44 -2.16 14.67
CA PRO A 25 2.08 -2.55 16.04
C PRO A 25 1.52 -3.96 16.05
N ASP A 26 1.71 -4.69 17.15
CA ASP A 26 1.16 -6.03 17.34
C ASP A 26 -0.38 -6.05 17.28
N ALA A 27 -1.02 -4.92 17.62
CA ALA A 27 -2.46 -4.74 17.60
C ALA A 27 -2.87 -3.39 17.02
N VAL A 28 -3.87 -3.42 16.15
CA VAL A 28 -4.62 -2.23 15.70
C VAL A 28 -6.08 -2.43 16.12
N PRO A 29 -6.66 -1.55 16.95
CA PRO A 29 -8.02 -1.72 17.41
C PRO A 29 -9.01 -1.57 16.26
N LEU A 30 -10.01 -2.45 16.24
CA LEU A 30 -11.15 -2.41 15.33
C LEU A 30 -12.43 -2.58 16.13
N ASP A 31 -13.38 -1.67 15.94
CA ASP A 31 -14.60 -1.66 16.73
C ASP A 31 -15.38 -2.96 16.55
N SER A 32 -15.76 -3.56 17.69
CA SER A 32 -16.48 -4.84 17.76
C SER A 32 -15.72 -6.08 17.22
N PHE A 33 -14.44 -5.98 16.87
CA PHE A 33 -13.62 -7.11 16.45
C PHE A 33 -12.63 -7.51 17.54
N THR A 34 -12.50 -8.82 17.76
CA THR A 34 -11.47 -9.37 18.65
C THR A 34 -10.25 -9.76 17.82
N LEU A 35 -9.07 -9.25 18.19
CA LEU A 35 -7.82 -9.65 17.55
C LEU A 35 -7.47 -11.09 17.98
N LEU A 36 -7.36 -11.99 17.02
CA LEU A 36 -6.91 -13.37 17.23
C LEU A 36 -5.39 -13.49 17.20
N GLY A 37 -4.72 -12.55 16.55
CA GLY A 37 -3.26 -12.47 16.47
C GLY A 37 -2.78 -11.90 15.15
N GLY A 38 -1.48 -11.98 14.93
CA GLY A 38 -0.86 -11.51 13.71
C GLY A 38 0.55 -12.04 13.53
N SER A 39 1.13 -11.71 12.38
CA SER A 39 2.49 -12.12 12.04
C SER A 39 3.15 -11.11 11.12
N ALA A 40 4.42 -10.81 11.38
CA ALA A 40 5.24 -9.99 10.50
C ALA A 40 5.47 -10.68 9.15
N ILE A 41 5.45 -9.87 8.09
CA ILE A 41 5.84 -10.27 6.74
C ILE A 41 7.25 -9.71 6.51
N ALA A 42 8.21 -10.58 6.26
CA ALA A 42 9.55 -10.16 5.91
C ALA A 42 9.55 -9.53 4.51
N GLY A 43 10.27 -8.43 4.35
CA GLY A 43 10.49 -7.86 3.03
C GLY A 43 11.59 -8.52 2.22
N ASP A 44 11.83 -7.94 1.06
CA ASP A 44 12.81 -8.42 0.10
C ASP A 44 14.22 -8.29 0.69
N LYS A 45 14.88 -9.43 0.90
CA LYS A 45 16.22 -9.50 1.53
C LYS A 45 17.32 -8.87 0.67
N THR A 46 17.10 -8.74 -0.64
CA THR A 46 18.08 -8.22 -1.59
C THR A 46 17.42 -7.21 -2.53
N PRO A 47 17.98 -5.99 -2.69
CA PRO A 47 17.60 -5.13 -3.79
C PRO A 47 17.97 -5.84 -5.10
N VAL A 48 16.98 -6.27 -5.87
CA VAL A 48 17.25 -6.76 -7.23
C VAL A 48 17.69 -5.56 -8.04
N VAL A 49 18.94 -5.59 -8.51
CA VAL A 49 19.49 -4.52 -9.34
C VAL A 49 18.60 -4.39 -10.59
N GLY A 50 17.90 -3.27 -10.72
CA GLY A 50 16.95 -3.01 -11.81
C GLY A 50 15.47 -3.22 -11.48
N SER A 51 15.10 -3.77 -10.32
CA SER A 51 13.70 -3.78 -9.86
C SER A 51 13.44 -2.57 -8.94
N GLN A 52 12.51 -1.73 -9.37
CA GLN A 52 12.13 -0.52 -8.63
C GLN A 52 11.13 -0.82 -7.50
N LYS A 53 10.36 -1.90 -7.59
CA LYS A 53 9.39 -2.26 -6.53
C LYS A 53 10.09 -3.02 -5.41
N ARG A 54 10.01 -2.52 -4.17
CA ARG A 54 10.55 -3.20 -2.99
C ARG A 54 9.49 -3.33 -1.90
N LEU A 55 9.17 -4.56 -1.51
CA LEU A 55 8.52 -4.81 -0.25
C LEU A 55 9.56 -4.65 0.87
N ILE A 56 9.37 -3.68 1.76
CA ILE A 56 10.30 -3.43 2.85
C ILE A 56 10.00 -4.35 4.04
N ASN A 57 8.72 -4.41 4.43
CA ASN A 57 8.16 -5.33 5.41
C ASN A 57 6.63 -5.22 5.37
N GLY A 58 5.95 -6.08 6.11
CA GLY A 58 4.51 -6.04 6.25
C GLY A 58 4.02 -6.70 7.53
N HIS A 59 2.71 -6.80 7.67
CA HIS A 59 2.07 -7.48 8.77
C HIS A 59 0.72 -8.05 8.36
N VAL A 60 0.37 -9.20 8.93
CA VAL A 60 -0.96 -9.80 8.83
C VAL A 60 -1.64 -9.68 10.17
N TYR A 61 -2.87 -9.15 10.18
CA TYR A 61 -3.74 -9.11 11.33
C TYR A 61 -4.95 -10.01 11.10
N LYS A 62 -5.30 -10.82 12.10
CA LYS A 62 -6.46 -11.71 12.06
C LYS A 62 -7.44 -11.33 13.15
N TYR A 63 -8.69 -11.10 12.77
CA TYR A 63 -9.75 -10.72 13.68
C TYR A 63 -10.97 -11.64 13.55
N GLU A 64 -11.81 -11.62 14.57
CA GLU A 64 -13.09 -12.30 14.59
C GLU A 64 -14.19 -11.41 15.17
N LYS A 65 -15.39 -11.52 14.60
CA LYS A 65 -16.62 -10.97 15.15
C LYS A 65 -17.78 -11.94 14.85
N ASP A 66 -18.49 -12.40 15.87
CA ASP A 66 -19.66 -13.28 15.73
C ASP A 66 -19.38 -14.52 14.84
N GLY A 67 -18.20 -15.13 14.98
CA GLY A 67 -17.76 -16.28 14.18
C GLY A 67 -17.32 -15.94 12.74
N ARG A 68 -17.31 -14.65 12.35
CA ARG A 68 -16.84 -14.20 11.04
C ARG A 68 -15.37 -13.80 11.12
N SER A 69 -14.54 -14.48 10.32
CA SER A 69 -13.11 -14.18 10.22
C SER A 69 -12.84 -12.99 9.30
N LEU A 70 -12.01 -12.07 9.77
CA LEU A 70 -11.47 -10.93 9.02
C LEU A 70 -9.94 -11.05 8.99
N THR A 71 -9.34 -10.83 7.82
CA THR A 71 -7.87 -10.78 7.68
C THR A 71 -7.49 -9.47 7.01
N ILE A 72 -6.52 -8.76 7.59
CA ILE A 72 -5.96 -7.55 7.03
C ILE A 72 -4.48 -7.76 6.83
N GLN A 73 -4.04 -7.73 5.57
CA GLN A 73 -2.63 -7.76 5.21
C GLN A 73 -2.20 -6.35 4.86
N MET A 74 -1.05 -5.94 5.38
CA MET A 74 -0.43 -4.67 5.07
C MET A 74 1.00 -4.86 4.62
N TYR A 75 1.36 -4.15 3.57
CA TYR A 75 2.66 -4.20 2.95
C TYR A 75 3.20 -2.78 2.83
N TYR A 76 4.36 -2.52 3.44
CA TYR A 76 5.07 -1.27 3.26
C TYR A 76 5.96 -1.37 2.02
N MET A 77 5.50 -0.72 0.95
CA MET A 77 6.14 -0.73 -0.36
C MET A 77 6.91 0.56 -0.58
N PHE A 78 8.09 0.45 -1.19
CA PHE A 78 8.90 1.56 -1.65
C PHE A 78 9.13 1.49 -3.16
N ASP A 79 9.32 2.67 -3.78
CA ASP A 79 9.60 2.86 -5.20
C ASP A 79 8.59 2.13 -6.10
N THR A 80 7.32 2.30 -5.74
CA THR A 80 6.21 1.61 -6.40
C THR A 80 5.38 2.52 -7.31
N SER A 81 4.62 1.87 -8.21
CA SER A 81 3.60 2.48 -9.06
C SER A 81 2.23 2.65 -8.38
N GLY A 82 2.04 2.10 -7.17
CA GLY A 82 0.74 2.09 -6.49
C GLY A 82 -0.36 1.29 -7.23
N ASN A 83 0.04 0.36 -8.11
CA ASN A 83 -0.93 -0.45 -8.89
C ASN A 83 -1.34 -1.67 -8.06
N VAL A 84 -2.52 -1.60 -7.46
CA VAL A 84 -3.08 -2.63 -6.57
C VAL A 84 -3.22 -3.99 -7.26
N ILE A 85 -3.64 -4.01 -8.52
CA ILE A 85 -3.77 -5.27 -9.26
C ILE A 85 -2.41 -5.94 -9.46
N GLY A 86 -1.41 -5.13 -9.84
CA GLY A 86 -0.04 -5.63 -9.97
C GLY A 86 0.53 -6.13 -8.64
N PHE A 87 0.09 -5.57 -7.51
CA PHE A 87 0.50 -6.08 -6.20
C PHE A 87 -0.13 -7.41 -5.85
N LEU A 88 -1.44 -7.56 -6.09
CA LEU A 88 -2.15 -8.82 -5.87
C LEU A 88 -1.43 -9.97 -6.59
N ASP A 89 -1.13 -9.78 -7.87
CA ASP A 89 -0.48 -10.79 -8.71
C ASP A 89 0.94 -11.15 -8.27
N SER A 90 1.67 -10.21 -7.65
CA SER A 90 3.08 -10.39 -7.30
C SER A 90 3.36 -10.75 -5.83
N HIS A 91 2.38 -10.58 -4.93
CA HIS A 91 2.58 -10.72 -3.49
C HIS A 91 1.49 -11.54 -2.80
N THR A 92 0.51 -12.06 -3.54
CA THR A 92 -0.54 -12.93 -3.01
C THR A 92 -0.80 -14.09 -3.96
N ASP A 93 -1.58 -15.07 -3.50
CA ASP A 93 -2.05 -16.18 -4.34
C ASP A 93 -3.27 -15.80 -5.20
N ILE A 94 -3.58 -14.51 -5.36
CA ILE A 94 -4.70 -14.00 -6.14
C ILE A 94 -4.19 -13.56 -7.52
N PRO A 95 -4.24 -14.42 -8.55
CA PRO A 95 -3.75 -14.07 -9.87
C PRO A 95 -4.67 -13.02 -10.51
N GLU A 96 -4.09 -12.08 -11.25
CA GLU A 96 -4.85 -11.01 -11.91
C GLU A 96 -5.99 -11.57 -12.78
N ALA A 97 -5.72 -12.67 -13.48
CA ALA A 97 -6.65 -13.33 -14.37
C ALA A 97 -7.91 -13.88 -13.67
N ALA A 98 -7.82 -14.23 -12.38
CA ALA A 98 -8.97 -14.78 -11.65
C ALA A 98 -9.96 -13.71 -11.17
N ILE A 99 -9.53 -12.46 -11.10
CA ILE A 99 -10.34 -11.32 -10.68
C ILE A 99 -10.51 -10.36 -11.85
N GLY A 100 -11.00 -10.82 -13.01
CA GLY A 100 -11.08 -10.00 -14.23
C GLY A 100 -11.86 -8.67 -14.07
N PRO A 101 -11.78 -7.74 -15.04
CA PRO A 101 -12.36 -6.39 -14.91
C PRO A 101 -13.84 -6.33 -14.54
N SER A 102 -14.64 -7.35 -14.93
CA SER A 102 -16.07 -7.43 -14.59
C SER A 102 -16.36 -7.78 -13.12
N LEU A 103 -15.39 -8.34 -12.41
CA LEU A 103 -15.51 -8.70 -10.98
C LEU A 103 -15.00 -7.59 -10.06
N ARG A 104 -14.26 -6.63 -10.63
CA ARG A 104 -13.65 -5.51 -9.93
C ARG A 104 -14.63 -4.35 -9.84
N ILE A 105 -14.82 -3.82 -8.63
CA ILE A 105 -15.60 -2.62 -8.41
C ILE A 105 -14.67 -1.60 -7.74
N GLU A 106 -14.21 -0.62 -8.51
CA GLU A 106 -13.52 0.53 -7.96
C GLU A 106 -14.56 1.51 -7.38
N ARG A 107 -14.30 2.01 -6.18
CA ARG A 107 -15.12 3.02 -5.52
C ARG A 107 -14.25 4.17 -5.03
N TYR A 108 -14.90 5.30 -4.78
CA TYR A 108 -14.29 6.50 -4.25
C TYR A 108 -15.09 7.00 -3.05
N ARG A 109 -14.39 7.44 -2.00
CA ARG A 109 -14.99 8.19 -0.89
C ARG A 109 -14.16 9.43 -0.61
N GLN A 110 -14.81 10.59 -0.57
CA GLN A 110 -14.14 11.86 -0.27
C GLN A 110 -13.36 11.76 1.06
N ALA A 111 -12.14 12.32 1.08
CA ALA A 111 -11.20 12.29 2.21
C ALA A 111 -10.58 10.92 2.54
N VAL A 112 -11.06 9.84 1.92
CA VAL A 112 -10.41 8.52 1.98
C VAL A 112 -9.65 8.28 0.69
N GLY A 113 -10.32 8.36 -0.46
CA GLY A 113 -9.76 8.07 -1.78
C GLY A 113 -10.40 6.87 -2.46
N TYR A 114 -9.63 6.29 -3.38
CA TYR A 114 -10.02 5.13 -4.17
C TYR A 114 -9.69 3.82 -3.45
N TYR A 115 -10.55 2.83 -3.63
CA TYR A 115 -10.34 1.45 -3.18
C TYR A 115 -11.04 0.48 -4.12
N LEU A 116 -10.55 -0.75 -4.15
CA LEU A 116 -11.01 -1.80 -5.04
C LEU A 116 -11.72 -2.88 -4.25
N LEU A 117 -12.94 -3.21 -4.63
CA LEU A 117 -13.70 -4.34 -4.12
C LEU A 117 -13.71 -5.47 -5.14
N PHE A 118 -13.54 -6.72 -4.70
CA PHE A 118 -13.65 -7.86 -5.59
C PHE A 118 -13.91 -9.18 -4.85
N PRO A 119 -14.54 -10.15 -5.53
CA PRO A 119 -14.74 -11.51 -5.06
C PRO A 119 -13.53 -12.42 -5.38
N TYR A 120 -13.13 -13.30 -4.47
CA TYR A 120 -12.19 -14.38 -4.80
C TYR A 120 -12.32 -15.58 -3.84
N GLN A 121 -12.44 -16.81 -4.37
CA GLN A 121 -12.52 -18.06 -3.60
C GLN A 121 -13.49 -18.02 -2.38
N GLY A 122 -14.71 -17.52 -2.59
CA GLY A 122 -15.74 -17.46 -1.53
C GLY A 122 -15.50 -16.39 -0.46
N ARG A 123 -14.54 -15.49 -0.66
CA ARG A 123 -14.27 -14.33 0.19
C ARG A 123 -14.51 -13.04 -0.59
N ASP A 124 -14.85 -12.01 0.14
CA ASP A 124 -14.88 -10.63 -0.36
C ASP A 124 -13.61 -9.92 0.06
N TYR A 125 -13.07 -9.12 -0.86
CA TYR A 125 -11.83 -8.38 -0.66
C TYR A 125 -12.04 -6.88 -0.86
N LEU A 126 -11.28 -6.11 -0.10
CA LEU A 126 -11.03 -4.70 -0.34
C LEU A 126 -9.51 -4.48 -0.41
N ALA A 127 -9.05 -3.81 -1.46
CA ALA A 127 -7.64 -3.49 -1.63
C ALA A 127 -7.41 -2.03 -2.00
N SER A 128 -6.38 -1.42 -1.43
CA SER A 128 -5.99 -0.04 -1.78
C SER A 128 -4.55 0.26 -1.36
N CYS A 129 -3.98 1.30 -1.97
CA CYS A 129 -2.73 1.90 -1.58
C CYS A 129 -3.00 3.15 -0.73
N ILE A 130 -2.61 3.13 0.56
CA ILE A 130 -2.55 4.34 1.37
C ILE A 130 -1.28 5.09 0.98
N ASN A 131 -1.45 6.32 0.49
CA ASN A 131 -0.34 7.20 0.15
C ASN A 131 0.16 7.94 1.41
N PRO A 132 1.45 8.32 1.50
CA PRO A 132 1.95 9.12 2.63
C PRO A 132 1.17 10.42 2.81
N ARG A 133 0.63 10.96 1.72
CA ARG A 133 -0.17 12.18 1.70
C ARG A 133 -1.33 12.03 0.73
N GLY A 134 -2.37 12.82 0.99
CA GLY A 134 -3.55 12.85 0.15
C GLY A 134 -4.43 11.63 0.38
N GLU A 135 -5.02 11.17 -0.71
CA GLU A 135 -6.04 10.13 -0.71
C GLU A 135 -5.43 8.76 -1.08
N THR A 136 -6.14 7.69 -0.77
CA THR A 136 -5.77 6.33 -1.18
C THR A 136 -6.00 6.12 -2.68
N THR A 137 -5.25 5.20 -3.27
CA THR A 137 -5.25 4.97 -4.72
C THR A 137 -5.26 3.49 -5.07
N VAL A 138 -5.76 3.15 -6.26
CA VAL A 138 -5.83 1.78 -6.79
C VAL A 138 -4.96 1.62 -8.04
N THR A 139 -4.96 2.63 -8.89
CA THR A 139 -4.31 2.59 -10.21
C THR A 139 -3.06 3.46 -10.25
N LEU A 140 -2.15 3.14 -11.19
CA LEU A 140 -0.97 3.98 -11.45
C LEU A 140 -1.33 5.45 -11.79
N PRO A 141 -2.34 5.74 -12.65
CA PRO A 141 -2.76 7.12 -12.90
C PRO A 141 -3.19 7.86 -11.62
N GLN A 142 -3.98 7.23 -10.75
CA GLN A 142 -4.41 7.82 -9.47
C GLN A 142 -3.22 8.07 -8.53
N PHE A 143 -2.34 7.09 -8.37
CA PHE A 143 -1.12 7.21 -7.55
C PHE A 143 -0.25 8.37 -8.03
N ARG A 144 -0.04 8.46 -9.34
CA ARG A 144 0.73 9.53 -9.97
C ARG A 144 0.08 10.90 -9.77
N ASP A 145 -1.24 11.00 -9.94
CA ASP A 145 -1.98 12.26 -9.79
C ASP A 145 -1.97 12.76 -8.34
N ASN A 146 -2.25 11.86 -7.38
CA ASN A 146 -2.15 12.15 -5.95
C ASN A 146 -0.77 12.74 -5.61
N ARG A 147 0.30 12.11 -6.08
CA ARG A 147 1.66 12.60 -5.88
C ARG A 147 1.91 13.97 -6.51
N TYR A 148 1.47 14.19 -7.75
CA TYR A 148 1.61 15.51 -8.38
C TYR A 148 0.93 16.59 -7.56
N ARG A 149 -0.26 16.32 -7.03
CA ARG A 149 -1.03 17.27 -6.22
C ARG A 149 -0.40 17.55 -4.86
N TYR A 150 0.06 16.52 -4.15
CA TYR A 150 0.42 16.64 -2.72
C TYR A 150 1.93 16.70 -2.44
N ASP A 151 2.80 16.28 -3.36
CA ASP A 151 4.25 16.34 -3.14
C ASP A 151 4.91 17.56 -3.77
N ILE A 152 4.62 17.80 -5.05
CA ILE A 152 5.31 18.84 -5.84
C ILE A 152 4.86 20.25 -5.45
N TRP A 153 3.60 20.42 -5.04
CA TRP A 153 3.04 21.71 -4.65
C TRP A 153 3.14 21.98 -3.14
N SER A 154 3.90 21.14 -2.42
CA SER A 154 4.10 21.24 -0.97
C SER A 154 5.39 22.00 -0.60
N PRO A 155 5.59 22.40 0.67
CA PRO A 155 6.84 22.98 1.16
C PRO A 155 8.10 22.11 0.94
N ARG A 156 7.96 20.85 0.49
CA ARG A 156 9.09 20.02 0.06
C ARG A 156 9.79 20.58 -1.17
N LEU A 157 9.13 21.34 -2.04
CA LEU A 157 9.83 21.99 -3.16
C LEU A 157 10.92 22.94 -2.64
N LEU A 158 10.63 23.67 -1.55
CA LEU A 158 11.62 24.51 -0.87
C LEU A 158 12.71 23.68 -0.21
N ARG A 159 12.37 22.58 0.50
CA ARG A 159 13.39 21.72 1.12
C ARG A 159 14.30 21.05 0.10
N TRP A 160 13.76 20.57 -1.02
CA TRP A 160 14.54 19.96 -2.10
C TRP A 160 15.62 20.89 -2.64
N LEU A 161 15.31 22.18 -2.80
CA LEU A 161 16.29 23.20 -3.21
C LEU A 161 17.51 23.26 -2.25
N PHE A 162 17.35 22.82 -1.00
CA PHE A 162 18.39 22.87 0.03
C PHE A 162 18.94 21.50 0.47
N THR A 163 18.23 20.38 0.24
CA THR A 163 18.60 19.05 0.77
C THR A 163 18.86 17.97 -0.28
N ALA A 164 18.59 18.22 -1.57
CA ALA A 164 18.67 17.20 -2.63
C ALA A 164 17.82 15.92 -2.39
N GLU A 165 16.85 15.95 -1.47
CA GLU A 165 15.90 14.85 -1.22
C GLU A 165 14.92 14.68 -2.38
N ASN A 166 14.62 13.45 -2.80
CA ASN A 166 13.64 13.24 -3.88
C ASN A 166 12.29 13.90 -3.54
N ILE A 167 11.83 14.83 -4.38
CA ILE A 167 10.55 15.53 -4.19
C ILE A 167 9.39 14.53 -4.16
N ARG A 168 9.54 13.43 -4.90
CA ARG A 168 8.49 12.44 -5.15
C ARG A 168 8.54 11.35 -4.10
N ASP A 169 7.46 11.21 -3.34
CA ASP A 169 7.27 10.09 -2.44
C ASP A 169 6.64 8.92 -3.22
N PHE A 170 7.39 7.81 -3.33
CA PHE A 170 6.94 6.59 -4.00
C PHE A 170 6.59 5.48 -3.02
N ARG A 171 6.37 5.84 -1.76
CA ARG A 171 5.94 4.89 -0.75
C ARG A 171 4.45 4.60 -0.87
N CYS A 172 4.07 3.40 -0.49
CA CYS A 172 2.69 2.96 -0.43
C CYS A 172 2.53 2.00 0.73
N LEU A 173 1.52 2.23 1.57
CA LEU A 173 1.01 1.17 2.43
C LEU A 173 -0.10 0.46 1.69
N TRP A 174 0.26 -0.64 1.04
CA TRP A 174 -0.72 -1.46 0.35
C TRP A 174 -1.45 -2.33 1.37
N VAL A 175 -2.77 -2.24 1.35
CA VAL A 175 -3.66 -2.94 2.26
C VAL A 175 -4.56 -3.88 1.47
N LEU A 176 -4.71 -5.10 1.98
CA LEU A 176 -5.66 -6.10 1.50
C LEU A 176 -6.48 -6.61 2.68
N ILE A 177 -7.76 -6.26 2.70
CA ILE A 177 -8.74 -6.73 3.67
C ILE A 177 -9.53 -7.86 3.02
N SER A 178 -9.75 -8.95 3.76
CA SER A 178 -10.62 -10.04 3.32
C SER A 178 -11.51 -10.54 4.44
N ALA A 179 -12.75 -10.90 4.10
CA ALA A 179 -13.70 -11.50 5.03
C ALA A 179 -14.47 -12.65 4.37
N VAL A 180 -14.86 -13.62 5.20
CA VAL A 180 -15.87 -14.60 4.82
C VAL A 180 -17.24 -13.97 5.07
N ALA A 181 -18.09 -13.93 4.06
CA ALA A 181 -19.43 -13.38 4.16
C ALA A 181 -20.48 -14.48 4.00
N GLU A 182 -21.60 -14.36 4.70
CA GLU A 182 -22.76 -15.26 4.55
C GLU A 182 -23.36 -15.18 3.13
N LYS A 183 -23.31 -13.99 2.55
CA LYS A 183 -23.68 -13.71 1.16
C LYS A 183 -22.51 -13.02 0.49
N PRO A 184 -21.50 -13.80 0.03
CA PRO A 184 -20.38 -13.25 -0.71
C PRO A 184 -20.87 -12.41 -1.89
N HIS A 185 -20.12 -11.36 -2.21
CA HIS A 185 -20.31 -10.56 -3.42
C HIS A 185 -21.60 -9.75 -3.41
N SER A 186 -22.23 -9.62 -2.23
CA SER A 186 -23.41 -8.79 -2.02
C SER A 186 -23.03 -7.36 -1.64
N ALA A 187 -23.92 -6.42 -1.94
CA ALA A 187 -23.76 -5.02 -1.54
C ALA A 187 -23.60 -4.86 -0.03
N SER A 188 -24.29 -5.69 0.78
CA SER A 188 -24.19 -5.66 2.24
C SER A 188 -22.83 -6.17 2.75
N SER A 189 -22.25 -7.16 2.08
CA SER A 189 -20.92 -7.65 2.44
C SER A 189 -19.84 -6.58 2.19
N TYR A 190 -19.88 -5.96 1.02
CA TYR A 190 -18.95 -4.87 0.69
C TYR A 190 -19.11 -3.65 1.60
N ALA A 191 -20.34 -3.29 1.99
CA ALA A 191 -20.55 -2.23 2.97
C ALA A 191 -19.86 -2.53 4.32
N GLY A 192 -19.83 -3.79 4.74
CA GLY A 192 -19.09 -4.23 5.93
C GLY A 192 -17.57 -4.05 5.79
N LEU A 193 -17.00 -4.45 4.64
CA LEU A 193 -15.57 -4.25 4.36
C LEU A 193 -15.20 -2.76 4.28
N GLU A 194 -16.07 -1.95 3.68
CA GLU A 194 -15.88 -0.51 3.57
C GLU A 194 -15.82 0.15 4.94
N GLN A 195 -16.74 -0.18 5.85
CA GLN A 195 -16.71 0.37 7.20
C GLN A 195 -15.37 0.08 7.90
N ILE A 196 -14.92 -1.18 7.85
CA ILE A 196 -13.61 -1.59 8.39
C ILE A 196 -12.48 -0.81 7.72
N TRP A 197 -12.54 -0.65 6.40
CA TRP A 197 -11.53 0.07 5.63
C TRP A 197 -11.42 1.53 6.04
N PHE A 198 -12.55 2.22 6.25
CA PHE A 198 -12.54 3.63 6.61
C PHE A 198 -11.93 3.87 7.98
N ASP A 199 -12.26 3.02 8.95
CA ASP A 199 -11.69 3.07 10.29
C ASP A 199 -10.20 2.71 10.27
N TRP A 200 -9.81 1.72 9.46
CA TRP A 200 -8.43 1.30 9.28
C TRP A 200 -7.57 2.39 8.61
N GLN A 201 -8.06 2.96 7.52
CA GLN A 201 -7.35 3.99 6.75
C GLN A 201 -7.13 5.24 7.59
N ALA A 202 -8.11 5.68 8.38
CA ALA A 202 -7.97 6.84 9.25
C ALA A 202 -6.82 6.67 10.27
N GLN A 203 -6.71 5.49 10.89
CA GLN A 203 -5.65 5.19 11.86
C GLN A 203 -4.25 5.20 11.21
N TRP A 204 -4.14 4.65 10.00
CA TRP A 204 -2.86 4.54 9.29
C TRP A 204 -2.43 5.81 8.58
N GLN A 205 -3.37 6.57 8.00
CA GLN A 205 -3.05 7.81 7.28
C GLN A 205 -2.35 8.82 8.19
N ALA A 206 -2.84 8.97 9.43
CA ALA A 206 -2.22 9.84 10.41
C ALA A 206 -0.77 9.43 10.69
N ARG A 207 -0.53 8.14 10.97
CA ARG A 207 0.81 7.61 11.27
C ARG A 207 1.75 7.70 10.07
N PHE A 208 1.27 7.35 8.89
CA PHE A 208 2.11 7.23 7.70
C PHE A 208 2.56 8.58 7.14
N SER A 209 1.76 9.63 7.33
CA SER A 209 2.09 10.98 6.85
C SER A 209 3.29 11.64 7.54
N HIS A 210 3.69 11.11 8.70
CA HIS A 210 4.78 11.65 9.53
C HIS A 210 6.08 10.83 9.47
N LEU A 211 6.06 9.70 8.79
CA LEU A 211 7.22 8.82 8.56
C LEU A 211 7.92 9.19 7.26
#